data_AF-A0A3B6PT46-F1
#
_entry.id   AF-A0A3B6PT46-F1
#
_cell.length_a   1.000
_cell.length_b   1.000
_cell.length_c   1.000
_cell.angle_alpha   90.00
_cell.angle_beta   90.00
_cell.angle_gamma   90.00
#
_symmetry.space_group_name_H-M   'P 1'
#
loop_
_entity.id
_entity.type
_entity.pdbx_description
1 polymer ?
#
loop_
_entity_poly.entity_id
_entity_poly.type
_entity_poly.pdbx_seq_one_letter_code
_entity_poly.pdbx_strand_id
1 'polypeptide(L)'
;MFTDEFRGTTTLYKHTHPKGSFVYIDPEYVMTGDLTPLSDVYSFGIVLLRLLTGRPGFGLLKDVQRAVEKGCLEAILDSSAGGWPAMQAEQLARVGLKCCEIRRKNRPDLQTEVWTVLEPMLKSSSFMLCSLSFKSVSEDLGGVPPYFICPILQDIMREPLIAADGFTYEAEAIREWIDNGHHTSPMTNLELLHRDLLPNHALRSAIQEWLQTNAN
;
A
#
# COMPACT_ATOMS: atom_id res chain seq x y z
N MET A 1 41.63 -0.02 31.35
CA MET A 1 41.72 -1.45 30.98
C MET A 1 40.71 -2.17 31.87
N PHE A 2 39.54 -2.64 31.44
CA PHE A 2 38.96 -2.93 30.13
C PHE A 2 37.52 -2.41 30.09
N THR A 3 37.11 -2.01 28.87
CA THR A 3 35.76 -1.74 28.39
C THR A 3 34.88 -2.99 28.42
N ASP A 4 33.57 -2.83 28.65
CA ASP A 4 32.59 -3.52 27.80
C ASP A 4 31.32 -2.66 27.63
N GLU A 5 31.01 -2.37 26.37
CA GLU A 5 29.84 -1.63 25.89
C GLU A 5 28.67 -2.60 25.73
N PHE A 6 27.71 -2.61 26.66
CA PHE A 6 26.44 -3.27 26.40
C PHE A 6 25.42 -2.27 25.84
N ARG A 7 25.48 -2.02 24.52
CA ARG A 7 24.38 -1.39 23.77
C ARG A 7 23.22 -2.39 23.67
N GLY A 8 22.42 -2.48 24.73
CA GLY A 8 21.15 -3.19 24.71
C GLY A 8 20.18 -2.50 23.75
N THR A 9 19.83 -3.16 22.65
CA THR A 9 18.74 -2.72 21.77
C THR A 9 17.41 -2.97 22.49
N THR A 10 16.96 -2.01 23.31
CA THR A 10 15.66 -2.10 23.98
C THR A 10 14.57 -2.05 22.91
N THR A 11 14.02 -3.20 22.54
CA THR A 11 12.85 -3.25 21.66
C THR A 11 11.70 -2.62 22.44
N LEU A 12 11.16 -1.51 21.95
CA LEU A 12 10.01 -0.86 22.58
C LEU A 12 8.80 -1.78 22.42
N TYR A 13 8.29 -2.29 23.54
CA TYR A 13 7.07 -3.09 23.59
C TYR A 13 6.12 -2.51 24.63
N LYS A 14 4.82 -2.72 24.41
CA LYS A 14 3.77 -2.32 25.34
C LYS A 14 2.91 -3.52 25.69
N HIS A 15 2.86 -3.87 26.97
CA HIS A 15 2.01 -4.94 27.45
C HIS A 15 0.55 -4.50 27.51
N THR A 16 -0.34 -5.18 26.78
CA THR A 16 -1.77 -4.85 26.70
C THR A 16 -2.62 -6.09 26.45
N HIS A 17 -3.92 -6.01 26.74
CA HIS A 17 -4.86 -7.04 26.30
C HIS A 17 -4.95 -7.05 24.77
N PRO A 18 -4.82 -8.22 24.11
CA PRO A 18 -4.93 -8.34 22.67
C PRO A 18 -6.21 -7.69 22.13
N LYS A 19 -6.02 -6.79 21.16
CA LYS A 19 -7.09 -6.12 20.42
C LYS A 19 -6.71 -6.11 18.95
N GLY A 20 -7.70 -6.33 18.09
CA GLY A 20 -7.53 -6.26 16.65
C GLY A 20 -8.59 -7.06 15.91
N SER A 21 -8.51 -7.02 14.58
CA SER A 21 -9.35 -7.82 13.70
C SER A 21 -8.77 -9.23 13.58
N PHE A 22 -9.53 -10.23 14.05
CA PHE A 22 -9.07 -11.60 14.34
C PHE A 22 -8.00 -12.19 13.39
N VAL A 23 -8.20 -12.11 12.07
CA VAL A 23 -7.28 -12.73 11.08
C VAL A 23 -5.94 -11.99 10.89
N TYR A 24 -5.84 -10.75 11.38
CA TYR A 24 -4.66 -9.91 11.26
C TYR A 24 -3.84 -9.85 12.55
N ILE A 25 -4.39 -10.33 13.67
CA ILE A 25 -3.71 -10.18 14.96
C ILE A 25 -2.47 -11.06 14.98
N ASP A 26 -1.34 -10.44 15.33
CA ASP A 26 -0.08 -11.13 15.57
C ASP A 26 -0.25 -12.25 16.62
N PRO A 27 0.01 -13.53 16.29
CA PRO A 27 -0.16 -14.64 17.21
C PRO A 27 0.77 -14.55 18.42
N GLU A 28 1.97 -13.98 18.27
CA GLU A 28 2.89 -13.76 19.39
C GLU A 28 2.37 -12.65 20.32
N TYR A 29 1.76 -11.60 19.77
CA TYR A 29 1.07 -10.58 20.58
C TYR A 29 -0.13 -11.18 21.32
N VAL A 30 -0.94 -12.03 20.67
CA VAL A 30 -2.05 -12.74 21.34
C VAL A 30 -1.54 -13.57 22.51
N MET A 31 -0.42 -14.27 22.31
CA MET A 31 0.15 -15.17 23.31
C MET A 31 0.85 -14.44 24.46
N THR A 32 1.56 -13.36 24.17
CA THR A 32 2.43 -12.66 25.14
C THR A 32 1.78 -11.43 25.76
N GLY A 33 0.81 -10.81 25.08
CA GLY A 33 0.30 -9.48 25.42
C GLY A 33 1.23 -8.34 25.02
N ASP A 34 2.41 -8.62 24.47
CA ASP A 34 3.40 -7.59 24.14
C ASP A 34 3.20 -7.07 22.71
N LEU A 35 2.70 -5.85 22.59
CA LEU A 35 2.54 -5.17 21.32
C LEU A 35 3.86 -4.50 20.90
N THR A 36 4.31 -4.74 19.66
CA THR A 36 5.51 -4.13 19.08
C THR A 36 5.26 -3.69 17.64
N PRO A 37 6.15 -2.88 17.02
CA PRO A 37 6.07 -2.58 15.58
C PRO A 37 6.06 -3.84 14.70
N LEU A 38 6.68 -4.94 15.17
CA LEU A 38 6.68 -6.22 14.44
C LEU A 38 5.30 -6.90 14.42
N SER A 39 4.37 -6.52 15.31
CA SER A 39 2.98 -6.94 15.24
C SER A 39 2.25 -6.32 14.03
N ASP A 40 2.62 -5.10 13.65
CA ASP A 40 2.11 -4.46 12.42
C ASP A 40 2.72 -5.12 11.18
N VAL A 41 3.98 -5.56 11.23
CA VAL A 41 4.62 -6.34 10.15
C VAL A 41 3.85 -7.63 9.88
N TYR A 42 3.41 -8.34 10.92
CA TYR A 42 2.57 -9.54 10.74
C TYR A 42 1.24 -9.19 10.06
N SER A 43 0.57 -8.13 10.52
CA SER A 43 -0.70 -7.66 9.97
C SER A 43 -0.55 -7.28 8.49
N PHE A 44 0.54 -6.60 8.15
CA PHE A 44 0.92 -6.24 6.78
C PHE A 44 1.13 -7.49 5.91
N GLY A 45 1.80 -8.52 6.42
CA GLY A 45 1.96 -9.80 5.72
C GLY A 45 0.61 -10.42 5.34
N ILE A 46 -0.36 -10.44 6.26
CA ILE A 46 -1.71 -10.94 5.98
C ILE A 46 -2.38 -10.11 4.88
N VAL A 47 -2.24 -8.78 4.91
CA VAL A 47 -2.77 -7.90 3.85
C VAL A 47 -2.16 -8.24 2.49
N LEU A 48 -0.83 -8.39 2.40
CA LEU A 48 -0.17 -8.76 1.15
C LEU A 48 -0.71 -10.08 0.59
N LEU A 49 -0.84 -11.11 1.44
CA LEU A 49 -1.35 -12.41 1.02
C LEU A 49 -2.83 -12.36 0.59
N ARG A 50 -3.63 -11.49 1.22
CA ARG A 50 -5.03 -11.27 0.83
C ARG A 50 -5.12 -10.57 -0.52
N LEU A 51 -4.31 -9.55 -0.76
CA LEU A 51 -4.26 -8.86 -2.06
C LEU A 51 -3.83 -9.80 -3.19
N LEU A 52 -2.86 -10.67 -2.92
CA LEU A 52 -2.37 -11.65 -3.89
C LEU A 52 -3.43 -12.68 -4.30
N THR A 53 -4.28 -13.10 -3.36
CA THR A 53 -5.20 -14.23 -3.55
C THR A 53 -6.67 -13.84 -3.73
N GLY A 54 -7.05 -12.62 -3.34
CA GLY A 54 -8.45 -12.19 -3.29
C GLY A 54 -9.28 -12.93 -2.24
N ARG A 55 -8.65 -13.73 -1.35
CA ARG A 55 -9.32 -14.64 -0.41
C ARG A 55 -9.43 -14.05 1.01
N PRO A 56 -10.39 -14.52 1.82
CA PRO A 56 -10.44 -14.17 3.24
C PRO A 56 -9.24 -14.75 4.01
N GLY A 57 -8.88 -14.14 5.15
CA GLY A 57 -7.65 -14.46 5.89
C GLY A 57 -7.61 -15.81 6.62
N PHE A 58 -8.75 -16.49 6.84
CA PHE A 58 -8.76 -17.79 7.53
C PHE A 58 -8.21 -18.89 6.63
N GLY A 59 -7.23 -19.66 7.10
CA GLY A 59 -6.56 -20.73 6.32
C GLY A 59 -5.56 -20.22 5.27
N LEU A 60 -5.61 -18.92 4.94
CA LEU A 60 -4.82 -18.27 3.90
C LEU A 60 -3.32 -18.57 3.98
N LEU A 61 -2.73 -18.42 5.17
CA LEU A 61 -1.29 -18.65 5.38
C LEU A 61 -0.86 -20.05 4.95
N LYS A 62 -1.63 -21.07 5.37
CA LYS A 62 -1.31 -22.48 5.07
C LYS A 62 -1.47 -22.79 3.59
N ASP A 63 -2.50 -22.21 2.97
CA ASP A 63 -2.78 -22.41 1.55
C ASP A 63 -1.69 -21.77 0.69
N VAL A 64 -1.30 -20.52 0.99
CA VAL A 64 -0.22 -19.84 0.26
C VAL A 64 1.11 -20.54 0.49
N GLN A 65 1.45 -20.88 1.73
CA GLN A 65 2.68 -21.61 2.03
C GLN A 65 2.77 -22.91 1.23
N ARG A 66 1.70 -23.72 1.22
CA ARG A 66 1.65 -24.95 0.45
C ARG A 66 1.77 -24.71 -1.05
N ALA A 67 1.13 -23.66 -1.58
CA ALA A 67 1.18 -23.36 -3.00
C ALA A 67 2.57 -22.92 -3.44
N VAL A 68 3.27 -22.12 -2.62
CA VAL A 68 4.68 -21.74 -2.85
C VAL A 68 5.60 -22.96 -2.76
N GLU A 69 5.45 -23.81 -1.75
CA GLU A 69 6.27 -25.02 -1.58
C GLU A 69 6.10 -26.01 -2.74
N LYS A 70 4.89 -26.11 -3.31
CA LYS A 70 4.58 -26.98 -4.46
C LYS A 70 4.80 -26.35 -5.83
N GLY A 71 5.17 -25.07 -5.89
CA GLY A 71 5.31 -24.33 -7.15
C GLY A 71 3.99 -24.19 -7.92
N CYS A 72 2.86 -24.13 -7.23
CA CYS A 72 1.52 -24.02 -7.83
C CYS A 72 0.76 -22.76 -7.38
N LEU A 73 1.49 -21.67 -7.12
CA LEU A 73 0.92 -20.41 -6.65
C LEU A 73 -0.16 -19.85 -7.59
N GLU A 74 0.02 -20.01 -8.91
CA GLU A 74 -0.93 -19.54 -9.93
C GLU A 74 -2.38 -20.03 -9.69
N ALA A 75 -2.55 -21.22 -9.10
CA ALA A 75 -3.87 -21.79 -8.82
C ALA A 75 -4.64 -21.06 -7.70
N ILE A 76 -3.98 -20.19 -6.94
CA ILE A 76 -4.58 -19.47 -5.82
C ILE A 76 -4.52 -17.94 -5.95
N LEU A 77 -3.93 -17.43 -7.03
CA LEU A 77 -3.90 -16.00 -7.32
C LEU A 77 -5.31 -15.47 -7.62
N ASP A 78 -5.51 -14.19 -7.32
CA ASP A 78 -6.78 -13.51 -7.58
C ASP A 78 -7.03 -13.36 -9.08
N SER A 79 -7.91 -14.19 -9.64
CA SER A 79 -8.28 -14.09 -11.06
C SER A 79 -8.98 -12.78 -11.43
N SER A 80 -9.55 -12.05 -10.46
CA SER A 80 -10.22 -10.76 -10.71
C SER A 80 -9.22 -9.61 -10.90
N ALA A 81 -7.97 -9.77 -10.46
CA ALA A 81 -6.89 -8.80 -10.63
C ALA A 81 -6.19 -8.90 -12.00
N GLY A 82 -6.70 -9.72 -12.93
CA GLY A 82 -6.15 -9.91 -14.27
C GLY A 82 -4.97 -10.88 -14.32
N GLY A 83 -4.07 -10.65 -15.28
CA GLY A 83 -2.91 -11.51 -15.51
C GLY A 83 -1.77 -11.21 -14.52
N TRP A 84 -1.48 -12.14 -13.63
CA TRP A 84 -0.38 -11.99 -12.67
C TRP A 84 0.98 -12.34 -13.30
N PRO A 85 2.01 -11.48 -13.14
CA PRO A 85 3.38 -11.85 -13.43
C PRO A 85 3.87 -12.90 -12.43
N ALA A 86 4.06 -14.14 -12.88
CA ALA A 86 4.32 -15.30 -12.01
C ALA A 86 5.52 -15.10 -11.06
N MET A 87 6.63 -14.54 -11.54
CA MET A 87 7.82 -14.32 -10.72
C MET A 87 7.59 -13.29 -9.61
N GLN A 88 6.96 -12.16 -9.93
CA GLN A 88 6.68 -11.10 -8.98
C GLN A 88 5.63 -11.55 -7.96
N ALA A 89 4.60 -12.28 -8.42
CA ALA A 89 3.60 -12.90 -7.55
C ALA A 89 4.25 -13.85 -6.53
N GLU A 90 5.20 -14.69 -6.97
CA GLU A 90 5.92 -15.59 -6.08
C GLU A 90 6.80 -14.85 -5.07
N GLN A 91 7.53 -13.83 -5.51
CA GLN A 91 8.33 -12.99 -4.61
C GLN A 91 7.45 -12.29 -3.57
N LEU A 92 6.29 -11.75 -3.98
CA LEU A 92 5.35 -11.11 -3.09
C LEU A 92 4.76 -12.08 -2.07
N ALA A 93 4.44 -13.32 -2.50
CA ALA A 93 4.00 -14.39 -1.60
C ALA A 93 5.06 -14.72 -0.55
N ARG A 94 6.33 -14.82 -0.96
CA ARG A 94 7.45 -15.12 -0.04
C ARG A 94 7.67 -14.01 0.98
N VAL A 95 7.56 -12.74 0.57
CA VAL A 95 7.62 -11.59 1.49
C VAL A 95 6.45 -11.63 2.48
N GLY A 96 5.22 -11.81 1.99
CA GLY A 96 4.04 -11.92 2.86
C GLY A 96 4.15 -13.06 3.87
N LEU A 97 4.62 -14.24 3.45
CA LEU A 97 4.87 -15.37 4.35
C LEU A 97 5.95 -15.06 5.40
N LYS A 98 7.06 -14.41 5.01
CA LYS A 98 8.14 -14.02 5.93
C LYS A 98 7.65 -12.99 6.97
N CYS A 99 6.82 -12.03 6.56
CA CYS A 99 6.14 -11.09 7.46
C CYS A 99 5.26 -11.81 8.51
N CYS A 100 4.63 -12.92 8.12
CA CYS A 100 3.74 -13.71 8.98
C CYS A 100 4.43 -14.79 9.82
N GLU A 101 5.75 -14.76 9.93
CA GLU A 101 6.49 -15.66 10.83
C GLU A 101 5.96 -15.56 12.28
N ILE A 102 5.73 -16.72 12.92
CA ILE A 102 5.19 -16.78 14.28
C ILE A 102 6.11 -16.02 15.24
N ARG A 103 7.42 -16.21 15.10
CA ARG A 103 8.43 -15.52 15.93
C ARG A 103 8.72 -14.15 15.35
N ARG A 104 8.44 -13.09 16.11
CA ARG A 104 8.71 -11.68 15.79
C ARG A 104 10.12 -11.46 15.24
N LYS A 105 11.13 -12.07 15.86
CA LYS A 105 12.54 -11.94 15.44
C LYS A 105 12.88 -12.49 14.05
N ASN A 106 12.00 -13.30 13.47
CA ASN A 106 12.18 -13.84 12.11
C ASN A 106 11.50 -12.96 11.05
N ARG A 107 10.67 -12.00 11.48
CA ARG A 107 9.96 -11.08 10.58
C ARG A 107 10.94 -10.05 10.02
N PRO A 108 10.78 -9.65 8.75
CA PRO A 108 11.67 -8.70 8.12
C PRO A 108 11.40 -7.28 8.60
N ASP A 109 12.42 -6.43 8.53
CA ASP A 109 12.22 -4.99 8.63
C ASP A 109 11.58 -4.42 7.35
N LEU A 110 10.60 -3.52 7.51
CA LEU A 110 9.83 -3.01 6.36
C LEU A 110 10.69 -2.15 5.43
N GLN A 111 11.58 -1.33 5.96
CA GLN A 111 12.34 -0.36 5.19
C GLN A 111 13.58 -1.00 4.54
N THR A 112 14.26 -1.90 5.25
CA THR A 112 15.56 -2.43 4.83
C THR A 112 15.47 -3.79 4.13
N GLU A 113 14.41 -4.57 4.37
CA GLU A 113 14.24 -5.88 3.73
C GLU A 113 13.02 -5.91 2.80
N VAL A 114 11.82 -5.58 3.29
CA VAL A 114 10.59 -5.67 2.48
C VAL A 114 10.63 -4.69 1.31
N TRP A 115 11.05 -3.45 1.55
CA TRP A 115 11.15 -2.42 0.50
C TRP A 115 12.04 -2.84 -0.67
N THR A 116 13.13 -3.56 -0.41
CA THR A 116 14.06 -4.02 -1.46
C THR A 116 13.43 -4.97 -2.48
N VAL A 117 12.30 -5.60 -2.11
CA VAL A 117 11.52 -6.48 -2.99
C VAL A 117 10.39 -5.71 -3.66
N LEU A 118 9.68 -4.86 -2.90
CA LEU A 118 8.50 -4.14 -3.41
C LEU A 118 8.86 -2.99 -4.37
N GLU A 119 9.94 -2.26 -4.10
CA GLU A 119 10.34 -1.11 -4.91
C GLU A 119 10.67 -1.50 -6.37
N PRO A 120 11.47 -2.55 -6.64
CA PRO A 120 11.70 -2.98 -8.02
C PRO A 120 10.45 -3.48 -8.73
N MET A 121 9.53 -4.14 -8.00
CA MET A 121 8.24 -4.58 -8.57
C MET A 121 7.42 -3.39 -9.02
N LEU A 122 7.36 -2.36 -8.18
CA LEU A 122 6.66 -1.12 -8.47
C LEU A 122 7.26 -0.45 -9.71
N LYS A 123 8.58 -0.26 -9.76
CA LYS A 123 9.29 0.30 -10.92
C LYS A 123 9.09 -0.52 -12.20
N SER A 124 9.02 -1.85 -12.09
CA SER A 124 8.79 -2.73 -13.23
C SER A 124 7.35 -2.64 -13.75
N SER A 125 6.37 -2.51 -12.85
CA SER A 125 4.97 -2.23 -13.22
C SER A 125 4.81 -0.83 -13.84
N SER A 126 5.59 0.14 -13.35
CA SER A 126 5.65 1.50 -13.88
C SER A 126 6.20 1.57 -15.31
N PHE A 127 6.96 0.59 -15.81
CA PHE A 127 7.41 0.58 -17.21
C PHE A 127 6.28 0.18 -18.19
N MET A 128 5.34 -0.68 -17.78
CA MET A 128 4.10 -0.95 -18.54
C MET A 128 3.07 0.17 -18.35
N LEU A 129 3.05 0.82 -17.18
CA LEU A 129 2.30 2.04 -16.91
C LEU A 129 3.03 3.32 -17.39
N CYS A 130 4.10 3.24 -18.21
CA CYS A 130 4.68 4.44 -18.82
C CYS A 130 3.74 5.11 -19.85
N SER A 131 2.55 4.54 -20.13
CA SER A 131 1.45 5.24 -20.79
C SER A 131 0.45 5.91 -19.83
N LEU A 132 0.50 5.63 -18.52
CA LEU A 132 -0.35 6.19 -17.45
C LEU A 132 0.52 6.41 -16.20
N SER A 133 1.09 7.61 -16.09
CA SER A 133 2.17 7.94 -15.15
C SER A 133 1.80 7.67 -13.68
N PHE A 134 2.22 6.53 -13.13
CA PHE A 134 2.27 6.29 -11.69
C PHE A 134 3.75 6.28 -11.25
N LYS A 135 4.26 7.44 -10.85
CA LYS A 135 5.54 7.57 -10.15
C LYS A 135 5.28 7.53 -8.64
N SER A 136 5.83 6.52 -7.99
CA SER A 136 5.80 6.37 -6.54
C SER A 136 6.43 7.58 -5.84
N VAL A 137 5.64 8.16 -4.93
CA VAL A 137 6.01 9.26 -4.04
C VAL A 137 6.86 8.72 -2.89
N SER A 138 8.17 8.59 -3.12
CA SER A 138 9.17 8.54 -2.05
C SER A 138 10.55 8.69 -2.66
N GLU A 139 10.99 9.95 -2.72
CA GLU A 139 12.38 10.48 -2.68
C GLU A 139 12.66 11.66 -3.63
N ASP A 140 11.72 12.09 -4.47
CA ASP A 140 11.92 13.28 -5.34
C ASP A 140 10.76 14.31 -5.32
N LEU A 141 9.87 14.23 -4.32
CA LEU A 141 8.72 15.13 -4.16
C LEU A 141 8.91 16.19 -3.07
N GLY A 142 10.14 16.40 -2.59
CA GLY A 142 10.44 17.29 -1.45
C GLY A 142 10.03 18.76 -1.61
N GLY A 143 9.49 19.16 -2.77
CA GLY A 143 9.02 20.52 -3.05
C GLY A 143 7.59 20.64 -3.57
N VAL A 144 6.88 19.55 -3.89
CA VAL A 144 5.51 19.65 -4.44
C VAL A 144 4.52 19.82 -3.28
N PRO A 145 3.72 20.90 -3.26
CA PRO A 145 2.68 21.04 -2.26
C PRO A 145 1.63 19.92 -2.34
N PRO A 146 1.25 19.27 -1.22
CA PRO A 146 0.34 18.11 -1.23
C PRO A 146 -1.03 18.37 -1.86
N TYR A 147 -1.51 19.61 -1.83
CA TYR A 147 -2.78 20.01 -2.44
C TYR A 147 -2.75 20.06 -3.98
N PHE A 148 -1.59 19.83 -4.61
CA PHE A 148 -1.48 19.61 -6.06
C PHE A 148 -1.65 18.14 -6.45
N ILE A 149 -1.65 17.22 -5.48
CA ILE A 149 -1.68 15.78 -5.72
C ILE A 149 -3.11 15.27 -5.75
N CYS A 150 -3.46 14.55 -6.82
CA CYS A 150 -4.74 13.89 -6.97
C CYS A 150 -4.89 12.78 -5.92
N PRO A 151 -5.98 12.73 -5.15
CA PRO A 151 -6.12 11.68 -4.14
C PRO A 151 -6.33 10.27 -4.70
N ILE A 152 -6.86 10.13 -5.92
CA ILE A 152 -7.04 8.82 -6.57
C ILE A 152 -5.73 8.34 -7.20
N LEU A 153 -5.11 9.19 -8.03
CA LEU A 153 -3.91 8.81 -8.80
C LEU A 153 -2.60 8.94 -8.02
N GLN A 154 -2.59 9.73 -6.94
CA GLN A 154 -1.40 10.08 -6.20
C GLN A 154 -0.30 10.74 -7.09
N ASP A 155 -0.69 11.48 -8.13
CA ASP A 155 0.18 12.27 -9.01
C ASP A 155 -0.32 13.74 -9.10
N ILE A 156 0.53 14.65 -9.59
CA ILE A 156 0.20 16.06 -9.81
C ILE A 156 -0.98 16.18 -10.79
N MET A 157 -2.02 16.90 -10.39
CA MET A 157 -3.21 17.13 -11.22
C MET A 157 -2.90 17.99 -12.45
N ARG A 158 -3.24 17.49 -13.64
CA ARG A 158 -3.17 18.18 -14.93
C ARG A 158 -4.51 18.84 -15.28
N GLU A 159 -5.61 18.14 -15.04
CA GLU A 159 -6.98 18.63 -15.20
C GLU A 159 -7.77 18.46 -13.89
N PRO A 160 -7.57 19.36 -12.89
CA PRO A 160 -8.24 19.23 -11.60
C PRO A 160 -9.75 19.51 -11.69
N LEU A 161 -10.58 18.56 -11.25
CA LEU A 161 -12.03 18.65 -11.13
C LEU A 161 -12.48 18.50 -9.67
N ILE A 162 -13.41 19.35 -9.23
CA ILE A 162 -14.04 19.31 -7.91
C ILE A 162 -15.30 18.45 -7.96
N ALA A 163 -15.42 17.50 -7.04
CA ALA A 163 -16.64 16.73 -6.83
C ALA A 163 -17.54 17.34 -5.73
N ALA A 164 -18.74 16.78 -5.54
CA ALA A 164 -19.75 17.27 -4.60
C ALA A 164 -19.29 17.32 -3.13
N ASP A 165 -18.27 16.53 -2.79
CA ASP A 165 -17.65 16.47 -1.47
C ASP A 165 -16.64 17.62 -1.23
N GLY A 166 -16.38 18.46 -2.24
CA GLY A 166 -15.44 19.57 -2.19
C GLY A 166 -13.98 19.17 -2.41
N PHE A 167 -13.69 17.88 -2.61
CA PHE A 167 -12.34 17.44 -2.95
C PHE A 167 -12.07 17.61 -4.44
N THR A 168 -10.79 17.83 -4.77
CA THR A 168 -10.34 17.97 -6.16
C THR A 168 -9.56 16.74 -6.58
N TYR A 169 -9.82 16.26 -7.79
CA TYR A 169 -9.27 15.04 -8.36
C TYR A 169 -8.79 15.30 -9.78
N GLU A 170 -7.91 14.44 -10.30
CA GLU A 170 -7.59 14.40 -11.73
C GLU A 170 -8.83 13.95 -12.52
N ALA A 171 -9.08 14.62 -13.65
CA ALA A 171 -10.31 14.48 -14.39
C ALA A 171 -10.58 13.07 -14.91
N GLU A 172 -9.57 12.40 -15.48
CA GLU A 172 -9.68 11.02 -15.95
C GLU A 172 -10.06 10.07 -14.82
N ALA A 173 -9.43 10.21 -13.66
CA ALA A 173 -9.61 9.32 -12.53
C ALA A 173 -10.99 9.43 -11.88
N ILE A 174 -11.48 10.67 -11.67
CA ILE A 174 -12.80 10.86 -11.04
C ILE A 174 -13.95 10.56 -12.00
N ARG A 175 -13.78 10.80 -13.31
CA ARG A 175 -14.77 10.40 -14.32
C ARG A 175 -14.88 8.89 -14.37
N GLU A 176 -13.75 8.18 -14.48
CA GLU A 176 -13.73 6.72 -14.47
C GLU A 176 -14.35 6.13 -13.20
N TRP A 177 -14.08 6.72 -12.03
CA TRP A 177 -14.71 6.29 -10.77
C TRP A 177 -16.25 6.38 -10.84
N ILE A 178 -16.79 7.50 -11.32
CA ILE A 178 -18.23 7.70 -11.44
C ILE A 178 -18.84 6.79 -12.54
N ASP A 179 -18.15 6.65 -13.67
CA ASP A 179 -18.58 5.86 -14.83
C ASP A 179 -18.63 4.35 -14.49
N ASN A 180 -17.76 3.89 -13.59
CA ASN A 180 -17.80 2.54 -13.01
C ASN A 180 -18.97 2.33 -12.01
N GLY A 181 -19.85 3.31 -11.84
CA GLY A 181 -21.08 3.21 -11.05
C GLY A 181 -20.93 3.58 -9.58
N HIS A 182 -19.75 4.05 -9.16
CA HIS A 182 -19.56 4.51 -7.79
C HIS A 182 -20.34 5.82 -7.55
N HIS A 183 -21.01 5.87 -6.40
CA HIS A 183 -21.78 7.01 -5.92
C HIS A 183 -21.21 7.60 -4.62
N THR A 184 -19.98 7.20 -4.27
CA THR A 184 -19.28 7.62 -3.06
C THR A 184 -18.05 8.46 -3.41
N SER A 185 -17.64 9.30 -2.46
CA SER A 185 -16.40 10.05 -2.46
C SER A 185 -15.20 9.10 -2.44
N PRO A 186 -14.27 9.20 -3.39
CA PRO A 186 -13.02 8.44 -3.34
C PRO A 186 -12.18 8.72 -2.08
N MET A 187 -12.31 9.92 -1.49
CA MET A 187 -11.56 10.33 -0.31
C MET A 187 -12.15 9.85 1.01
N THR A 188 -13.47 9.93 1.15
CA THR A 188 -14.14 9.72 2.44
C THR A 188 -15.00 8.47 2.46
N ASN A 189 -15.25 7.87 1.29
CA ASN A 189 -16.18 6.76 1.08
C ASN A 189 -17.63 7.09 1.52
N LEU A 190 -17.98 8.37 1.64
CA LEU A 190 -19.34 8.85 1.91
C LEU A 190 -20.08 9.08 0.59
N GLU A 191 -21.41 8.97 0.60
CA GLU A 191 -22.24 9.20 -0.59
C GLU A 191 -22.11 10.65 -1.10
N LEU A 192 -21.90 10.81 -2.41
CA LEU A 192 -21.83 12.12 -3.05
C LEU A 192 -23.25 12.68 -3.21
N LEU A 193 -23.44 13.96 -2.85
CA LEU A 193 -24.73 14.64 -3.02
C LEU A 193 -25.20 14.67 -4.49
N HIS A 194 -24.25 14.83 -5.41
CA HIS A 194 -24.46 14.77 -6.85
C HIS A 194 -23.18 14.28 -7.56
N ARG A 195 -23.29 13.95 -8.86
CA ARG A 195 -22.17 13.45 -9.67
C ARG A 195 -21.58 14.50 -10.61
N ASP A 196 -22.07 15.74 -10.54
CA ASP A 196 -21.53 16.83 -11.33
C ASP A 196 -20.10 17.17 -10.89
N LEU A 197 -19.23 17.36 -11.87
CA LEU A 197 -17.81 17.70 -11.67
C LEU A 197 -17.53 19.10 -12.19
N LEU A 198 -16.90 19.93 -11.37
CA LEU A 198 -16.61 21.33 -11.70
C LEU A 198 -15.11 21.53 -11.94
N PRO A 199 -14.69 22.17 -13.06
CA PRO A 199 -13.29 22.49 -13.26
C PRO A 199 -12.72 23.42 -12.19
N ASN A 200 -11.56 23.06 -11.62
CA ASN A 200 -10.81 23.91 -10.71
C ASN A 200 -9.71 24.69 -11.46
N HIS A 201 -10.12 25.71 -12.22
CA HIS A 201 -9.18 26.50 -13.00
C HIS A 201 -8.11 27.19 -12.14
N ALA A 202 -8.46 27.61 -10.92
CA ALA A 202 -7.51 28.24 -9.99
C ALA A 202 -6.38 27.28 -9.59
N LEU A 203 -6.72 26.05 -9.18
CA LEU A 203 -5.73 25.04 -8.83
C LEU A 203 -4.89 24.64 -10.05
N ARG A 204 -5.52 24.51 -11.22
CA ARG A 204 -4.81 24.22 -12.48
C ARG A 204 -3.75 25.28 -12.78
N SER A 205 -4.09 26.56 -12.67
CA SER A 205 -3.14 27.66 -12.88
C SER A 205 -2.02 27.65 -11.85
N ALA A 206 -2.33 27.43 -10.57
CA ALA A 206 -1.32 27.34 -9.50
C ALA A 206 -0.33 26.18 -9.72
N ILE A 207 -0.82 25.02 -10.16
CA ILE A 207 0.03 23.87 -10.51
C ILE A 207 0.95 24.21 -11.68
N GLN A 208 0.42 24.84 -12.74
CA GLN A 208 1.20 25.21 -13.91
C GLN A 208 2.31 26.21 -13.58
N GLU A 209 2.03 27.21 -12.75
CA GLU A 209 3.02 28.18 -12.28
C GLU A 209 4.11 27.51 -11.45
N TRP A 210 3.72 26.61 -10.54
CA TRP A 210 4.67 25.84 -9.73
C TRP A 210 5.57 24.95 -10.60
N LEU A 211 5.01 24.26 -11.59
CA LEU A 211 5.77 23.43 -12.53
C LEU A 211 6.77 24.26 -13.33
N GLN A 212 6.41 25.47 -13.76
CA GLN A 212 7.34 26.37 -14.47
C GLN A 212 8.48 26.86 -13.56
N THR A 213 8.17 27.12 -12.29
CA THR A 213 9.14 27.64 -11.32
C THR A 213 10.16 26.58 -10.88
N ASN A 214 9.72 25.32 -10.80
CA ASN A 214 10.52 24.20 -10.29
C ASN A 214 11.05 23.26 -11.41
N ALA A 215 10.90 23.64 -12.68
CA ALA A 215 11.45 22.91 -13.83
C ALA A 215 12.89 23.32 -14.19
N ASN A 216 13.55 24.18 -13.41
CA ASN A 216 14.94 24.63 -13.58
C ASN A 216 15.86 24.11 -12.48
#